data_AF-A0AAD9L157-F1
#
_entry.id   AF-A0AAD9L157-F1
#
_cell.length_a   1.000
_cell.length_b   1.000
_cell.length_c   1.000
_cell.angle_alpha   90.00
_cell.angle_beta   90.00
_cell.angle_gamma   90.00
#
_symmetry.space_group_name_H-M   'P 1'
#
loop_
_entity.id
_entity.type
_entity.pdbx_description
1 polymer ?
#
loop_
_entity_poly.entity_id
_entity_poly.type
_entity_poly.pdbx_seq_one_letter_code
_entity_poly.pdbx_strand_id
1 'polypeptide(L)'
;MDEITVETESNCSMEDAMAVVEDVLRRSLGITRDTHAGDSQGDEIDALDVTQLPGYQPVLEGCVAWKAALIEKKNKELVEKEKERLVAVRAEQERWKGIPDWKKRLMMEQEKKKQADMGPQELERQRKEQEKAKLQAMPDWKRNLVTKKCKD
;
A
#
# COMPACT_ATOMS: atom_id res chain seq x y z
N MET A 1 -26.03 -8.96 69.15
CA MET A 1 -26.27 -9.81 67.97
C MET A 1 -26.01 -8.89 66.80
N ASP A 2 -24.79 -8.88 66.30
CA ASP A 2 -24.38 -8.00 65.21
C ASP A 2 -24.53 -8.76 63.89
N GLU A 3 -25.41 -8.24 63.03
CA GLU A 3 -25.58 -8.70 61.65
C GLU A 3 -24.36 -8.31 60.82
N ILE A 4 -23.66 -9.32 60.29
CA ILE A 4 -22.60 -9.14 59.30
C ILE A 4 -23.26 -9.25 57.92
N THR A 5 -23.50 -8.11 57.29
CA THR A 5 -23.82 -8.03 55.85
C THR A 5 -22.53 -8.15 55.05
N VAL A 6 -22.34 -9.30 54.39
CA VAL A 6 -21.26 -9.48 53.39
C VAL A 6 -21.81 -9.01 52.04
N GLU A 7 -21.49 -7.77 51.67
CA GLU A 7 -21.74 -7.25 50.33
C GLU A 7 -20.73 -7.85 49.36
N THR A 8 -21.15 -8.85 48.58
CA THR A 8 -20.41 -9.34 47.43
C THR A 8 -20.80 -8.52 46.19
N GLU A 9 -20.21 -7.35 46.03
CA GLU A 9 -20.28 -6.61 44.77
C GLU A 9 -18.88 -6.47 44.17
N SER A 10 -18.41 -7.57 43.56
CA SER A 10 -17.28 -7.52 42.63
C SER A 10 -17.78 -6.99 41.29
N ASN A 11 -18.09 -5.70 41.23
CA ASN A 11 -18.33 -4.98 39.97
C ASN A 11 -16.97 -4.70 39.31
N CYS A 12 -16.37 -5.72 38.68
CA CYS A 12 -15.34 -5.46 37.69
C CYS A 12 -16.06 -4.82 36.50
N SER A 13 -15.82 -3.53 36.26
CA SER A 13 -16.45 -2.80 35.17
C SER A 13 -16.19 -3.54 33.86
N MET A 14 -17.16 -3.58 32.95
CA MET A 14 -16.95 -4.15 31.62
C MET A 14 -15.74 -3.49 30.93
N GLU A 15 -15.46 -2.23 31.25
CA GLU A 15 -14.28 -1.49 30.79
C GLU A 15 -12.97 -2.08 31.35
N ASP A 16 -12.96 -2.52 32.61
CA ASP A 16 -11.79 -3.16 33.22
C ASP A 16 -11.57 -4.56 32.65
N ALA A 17 -12.66 -5.32 32.42
CA ALA A 17 -12.60 -6.60 31.75
C ALA A 17 -12.09 -6.48 30.31
N MET A 18 -12.54 -5.44 29.58
CA MET A 18 -12.07 -5.13 28.24
C MET A 18 -10.60 -4.72 28.25
N ALA A 19 -10.16 -3.91 29.22
CA ALA A 19 -8.75 -3.51 29.35
C ALA A 19 -7.83 -4.72 29.55
N VAL A 20 -8.24 -5.72 30.35
CA VAL A 20 -7.47 -6.95 30.55
C VAL A 20 -7.42 -7.80 29.27
N VAL A 21 -8.53 -7.93 28.55
CA VAL A 21 -8.57 -8.65 27.26
C VAL A 21 -7.68 -7.96 26.22
N GLU A 22 -7.73 -6.63 26.16
CA GLU A 22 -6.91 -5.83 25.26
C GLU A 22 -5.42 -5.99 25.58
N ASP A 23 -5.06 -6.04 26.86
CA ASP A 23 -3.67 -6.19 27.31
C ASP A 23 -3.10 -7.61 27.07
N VAL A 24 -3.96 -8.64 27.10
CA VAL A 24 -3.60 -10.01 26.68
C VAL A 24 -3.42 -10.10 25.17
N LEU A 25 -4.33 -9.48 24.39
CA LEU A 25 -4.24 -9.45 22.93
C LEU A 25 -2.97 -8.72 22.47
N ARG A 26 -2.66 -7.56 23.07
CA ARG A 26 -1.43 -6.80 22.80
C ARG A 26 -0.16 -7.63 23.05
N ARG A 27 -0.12 -8.40 24.14
CA ARG A 27 1.00 -9.31 24.44
C ARG A 27 1.11 -10.48 23.46
N SER A 28 -0.02 -11.08 23.06
CA SER A 28 -0.01 -12.19 22.09
C SER A 28 0.43 -11.77 20.67
N LEU A 29 0.20 -10.50 20.31
CA LEU A 29 0.55 -9.94 19.01
C LEU A 29 1.94 -9.27 18.99
N GLY A 30 2.69 -9.32 20.09
CA GLY A 30 4.03 -8.77 20.16
C GLY A 30 4.08 -7.24 20.09
N ILE A 31 2.97 -6.55 20.40
CA ILE A 31 2.90 -5.08 20.42
C ILE A 31 3.57 -4.60 21.70
N THR A 32 4.88 -4.43 21.66
CA THR A 32 5.64 -3.79 22.73
C THR A 32 5.41 -2.28 22.65
N ARG A 33 5.01 -1.68 23.77
CA ARG A 33 4.87 -0.23 23.92
C ARG A 33 6.27 0.38 24.08
N ASP A 34 7.01 0.48 22.98
CA ASP A 34 8.19 1.34 22.93
C ASP A 34 7.70 2.79 22.85
N THR A 35 7.66 3.46 24.00
CA THR A 35 7.56 4.92 24.05
C THR A 35 8.86 5.54 23.56
N HIS A 36 9.10 5.49 22.25
CA HIS A 36 10.06 6.37 21.60
C HIS A 36 9.28 7.57 21.06
N ALA A 37 9.42 8.70 21.74
CA ALA A 37 8.88 9.97 21.29
C ALA A 37 9.60 10.37 19.99
N GLY A 38 8.90 10.23 18.86
CA GLY A 38 9.38 10.66 17.56
C GLY A 38 8.82 9.79 16.43
N ASP A 39 7.84 10.35 15.72
CA ASP A 39 7.27 9.86 14.45
C ASP A 39 6.01 8.96 14.54
N SER A 40 4.99 9.44 15.26
CA SER A 40 3.62 8.90 15.19
C SER A 40 2.86 9.49 13.99
N GLN A 41 3.10 8.95 12.80
CA GLN A 41 2.17 9.12 11.67
C GLN A 41 2.01 7.87 10.80
N GLY A 42 2.41 6.70 11.32
CA GLY A 42 2.28 5.39 10.66
C GLY A 42 1.02 4.60 11.04
N ASP A 43 0.35 4.92 12.15
CA ASP A 43 -0.70 4.06 12.74
C ASP A 43 -2.14 4.38 12.29
N GLU A 44 -2.35 5.44 11.51
CA GLU A 44 -3.71 5.89 11.17
C GLU A 44 -4.46 4.96 10.21
N ILE A 45 -3.77 3.99 9.58
CA ILE A 45 -4.38 3.04 8.64
C ILE A 45 -4.83 1.74 9.32
N ASP A 46 -4.31 1.42 10.51
CA ASP A 46 -4.80 0.26 11.26
C ASP A 46 -6.19 0.51 11.89
N ALA A 47 -6.63 1.77 11.91
CA ALA A 47 -7.99 2.18 12.31
C ALA A 47 -8.98 2.30 11.13
N LEU A 48 -8.54 2.12 9.88
CA LEU A 48 -9.44 2.11 8.73
C LEU A 48 -10.21 0.78 8.70
N ASP A 49 -11.54 0.85 8.73
CA ASP A 49 -12.44 -0.30 8.67
C ASP A 49 -12.18 -1.11 7.38
N VAL A 50 -11.40 -2.18 7.52
CA VAL A 50 -10.95 -3.07 6.44
C VAL A 50 -12.13 -3.65 5.66
N THR A 51 -13.30 -3.73 6.29
CA THR A 51 -14.53 -4.28 5.69
C THR A 51 -15.14 -3.35 4.63
N GLN A 52 -14.78 -2.07 4.63
CA GLN A 52 -15.26 -1.08 3.65
C GLN A 52 -14.39 -1.02 2.39
N LEU A 53 -13.29 -1.78 2.34
CA LEU A 53 -12.40 -1.75 1.19
C LEU A 53 -13.06 -2.36 -0.05
N PRO A 54 -13.00 -1.70 -1.21
CA PRO A 54 -13.59 -2.21 -2.44
C PRO A 54 -12.93 -3.54 -2.84
N GLY A 55 -13.71 -4.61 -2.84
CA GLY A 55 -13.23 -5.97 -3.16
C GLY A 55 -12.80 -6.81 -1.96
N TYR A 56 -12.94 -6.31 -0.73
CA TYR A 56 -12.79 -7.12 0.48
C TYR A 56 -13.83 -8.23 0.52
N GLN A 57 -13.42 -9.44 0.90
CA GLN A 57 -14.31 -10.58 1.04
C GLN A 57 -14.15 -11.24 2.42
N PRO A 58 -15.19 -11.32 3.26
CA PRO A 58 -15.08 -12.01 4.55
C PRO A 58 -14.86 -13.52 4.34
N VAL A 59 -14.00 -14.09 5.18
CA VAL A 59 -13.79 -15.55 5.22
C VAL A 59 -14.96 -16.16 5.98
N LEU A 60 -15.77 -16.97 5.30
CA LEU A 60 -16.91 -17.65 5.92
C LEU A 60 -16.43 -18.87 6.71
N GLU A 61 -16.96 -19.05 7.92
CA GLU A 61 -16.78 -20.26 8.72
C GLU A 61 -17.38 -21.46 7.98
N GLY A 62 -16.54 -22.44 7.63
CA GLY A 62 -16.92 -23.62 6.84
C GLY A 62 -16.37 -23.66 5.42
N CYS A 63 -15.56 -22.68 5.00
CA CYS A 63 -14.85 -22.78 3.73
C CYS A 63 -13.66 -23.76 3.80
N VAL A 64 -13.36 -24.40 2.67
CA VAL A 64 -12.18 -25.28 2.54
C VAL A 64 -10.88 -24.49 2.73
N ALA A 65 -9.91 -25.10 3.42
CA ALA A 65 -8.69 -24.41 3.87
C ALA A 65 -7.94 -23.66 2.76
N TRP A 66 -7.84 -24.21 1.54
CA TRP A 66 -7.17 -23.54 0.43
C TRP A 66 -7.89 -22.27 -0.03
N LYS A 67 -9.23 -22.25 0.08
CA LYS A 67 -10.07 -21.11 -0.29
C LYS A 67 -10.01 -20.03 0.79
N ALA A 68 -10.01 -20.43 2.06
CA ALA A 68 -9.75 -19.53 3.20
C ALA A 68 -8.41 -18.80 3.00
N ALA A 69 -7.33 -19.56 2.83
CA ALA A 69 -5.98 -19.02 2.64
C ALA A 69 -5.88 -18.11 1.40
N LEU A 70 -6.58 -18.43 0.32
CA LEU A 70 -6.61 -17.59 -0.88
C LEU A 70 -7.33 -16.26 -0.64
N ILE A 71 -8.47 -16.28 0.07
CA ILE A 71 -9.23 -15.08 0.42
C ILE A 71 -8.43 -14.20 1.39
N GLU A 72 -7.81 -14.80 2.41
CA GLU A 72 -6.93 -14.09 3.35
C GLU A 72 -5.76 -13.44 2.64
N LYS A 73 -5.10 -14.17 1.73
CA LYS A 73 -3.99 -13.63 0.93
C LYS A 73 -4.45 -12.42 0.11
N LYS A 74 -5.59 -12.53 -0.58
CA LYS A 74 -6.15 -11.42 -1.37
C LYS A 74 -6.53 -10.22 -0.52
N ASN A 75 -7.18 -10.44 0.62
CA ASN A 75 -7.53 -9.36 1.53
C ASN A 75 -6.30 -8.66 2.08
N LYS A 76 -5.24 -9.41 2.41
CA LYS A 76 -3.95 -8.85 2.85
C LYS A 76 -3.32 -7.98 1.77
N GLU A 77 -3.25 -8.48 0.53
CA GLU A 77 -2.73 -7.71 -0.62
C GLU A 77 -3.57 -6.43 -0.87
N LEU A 78 -4.89 -6.49 -0.70
CA LEU A 78 -5.76 -5.33 -0.84
C LEU A 78 -5.50 -4.27 0.24
N VAL A 79 -5.34 -4.69 1.49
CA VAL A 79 -5.01 -3.79 2.61
C VAL A 79 -3.65 -3.13 2.38
N GLU A 80 -2.64 -3.89 1.99
CA GLU A 80 -1.30 -3.38 1.71
C GLU A 80 -1.32 -2.36 0.56
N LYS A 81 -2.02 -2.67 -0.52
CA LYS A 81 -2.19 -1.75 -1.65
C LYS A 81 -2.88 -0.45 -1.26
N GLU A 82 -3.91 -0.51 -0.43
CA GLU A 82 -4.61 0.69 0.03
C GLU A 82 -3.72 1.51 0.98
N LYS A 83 -2.94 0.86 1.83
CA LYS A 83 -1.92 1.51 2.67
C LYS A 83 -0.93 2.30 1.81
N GLU A 84 -0.37 1.66 0.78
CA GLU A 84 0.53 2.31 -0.17
C GLU A 84 -0.13 3.49 -0.88
N ARG A 85 -1.39 3.34 -1.32
CA ARG A 85 -2.14 4.42 -1.98
C ARG A 85 -2.30 5.64 -1.06
N LEU A 86 -2.67 5.42 0.20
CA LEU A 86 -2.84 6.50 1.17
C LEU A 86 -1.53 7.21 1.49
N VAL A 87 -0.43 6.46 1.64
CA VAL A 87 0.91 7.03 1.81
C VAL A 87 1.30 7.87 0.59
N ALA A 88 1.07 7.38 -0.63
CA ALA A 88 1.36 8.12 -1.85
C ALA A 88 0.52 9.40 -1.96
N VAL A 89 -0.76 9.34 -1.62
CA VAL A 89 -1.65 10.51 -1.60
C VAL A 89 -1.18 11.54 -0.56
N ARG A 90 -0.80 11.10 0.64
CA ARG A 90 -0.27 11.98 1.69
C ARG A 90 1.03 12.65 1.25
N ALA A 91 1.97 11.87 0.72
CA ALA A 91 3.23 12.39 0.20
C ALA A 91 3.01 13.40 -0.94
N GLU A 92 2.04 13.15 -1.82
CA GLU A 92 1.68 14.11 -2.86
C GLU A 92 1.02 15.37 -2.29
N GLN A 93 0.10 15.25 -1.34
CA GLN A 93 -0.49 16.39 -0.65
C GLN A 93 0.56 17.23 0.06
N GLU A 94 1.54 16.60 0.71
CA GLU A 94 2.68 17.27 1.33
C GLU A 94 3.59 17.95 0.31
N ARG A 95 3.88 17.30 -0.82
CA ARG A 95 4.62 17.91 -1.93
C ARG A 95 3.99 19.20 -2.41
N TRP A 96 2.66 19.23 -2.45
CA TRP A 96 1.88 20.40 -2.87
C TRP A 96 1.53 21.35 -1.73
N LYS A 97 1.84 21.00 -0.47
CA LYS A 97 1.58 21.81 0.71
C LYS A 97 2.50 23.03 0.68
N GLY A 98 1.93 24.22 0.84
CA GLY A 98 2.67 25.48 0.78
C GLY A 98 2.93 26.02 -0.64
N ILE A 99 2.52 25.30 -1.70
CA ILE A 99 2.54 25.83 -3.06
C ILE A 99 1.19 26.50 -3.35
N PRO A 100 1.15 27.78 -3.76
CA PRO A 100 -0.07 28.44 -4.18
C PRO A 100 -0.66 27.79 -5.44
N ASP A 101 -1.98 27.84 -5.60
CA ASP A 101 -2.66 27.14 -6.70
C ASP A 101 -2.24 27.66 -8.09
N TRP A 102 -1.93 28.95 -8.23
CA TRP A 102 -1.40 29.50 -9.49
C TRP A 102 -0.04 28.88 -9.87
N LYS A 103 0.81 28.58 -8.89
CA LYS A 103 2.12 27.96 -9.10
C LYS A 103 1.98 26.46 -9.39
N LYS A 104 1.03 25.77 -8.76
CA LYS A 104 0.67 24.38 -9.13
C LYS A 104 0.24 24.28 -10.58
N ARG A 105 -0.67 25.18 -11.01
CA ARG A 105 -1.15 25.24 -12.40
C ARG A 105 -0.03 25.49 -13.39
N LEU A 106 0.87 26.43 -13.09
CA LEU A 106 2.03 26.72 -13.93
C LEU A 106 2.98 25.52 -14.06
N MET A 107 3.25 24.81 -12.96
CA MET A 107 4.08 23.60 -12.98
C MET A 107 3.43 22.47 -13.79
N MET A 108 2.12 22.23 -13.61
CA MET A 108 1.39 21.23 -14.40
C MET A 108 1.37 21.57 -15.90
N GLU A 109 1.23 22.85 -16.25
CA GLU A 109 1.26 23.32 -17.64
C GLU A 109 2.66 23.17 -18.26
N GLN A 110 3.71 23.44 -17.49
CA GLN A 110 5.09 23.23 -17.92
C GLN A 110 5.40 21.73 -18.12
N GLU A 111 4.94 20.86 -17.22
CA GLU A 111 5.06 19.40 -17.34
C GLU A 111 4.34 18.91 -18.60
N LYS A 112 3.10 19.36 -18.82
CA LYS A 112 2.30 19.01 -20.00
C LYS A 112 2.98 19.47 -21.30
N LYS A 113 3.56 20.67 -21.31
CA LYS A 113 4.32 21.17 -22.46
C LYS A 113 5.57 20.34 -22.72
N LYS A 114 6.33 20.01 -21.68
CA LYS A 114 7.51 19.15 -21.78
C LYS A 114 7.16 17.74 -22.28
N GLN A 115 6.03 17.18 -21.84
CA GLN A 115 5.54 15.89 -22.35
C GLN A 115 5.11 15.98 -23.82
N ALA A 116 4.48 17.07 -24.24
CA ALA A 116 4.11 17.27 -25.65
C ALA A 116 5.36 17.40 -26.54
N ASP A 117 6.39 18.12 -26.08
CA ASP A 117 7.63 18.31 -26.83
C ASP A 117 8.50 17.04 -26.86
N MET A 118 8.57 16.30 -25.74
CA MET A 118 9.37 15.07 -25.63
C MET A 118 8.66 13.82 -26.14
N GLY A 119 7.33 13.84 -26.26
CA GLY A 119 6.52 12.67 -26.64
C GLY A 119 7.00 11.98 -27.91
N PRO A 120 7.13 12.69 -29.05
CA PRO A 120 7.59 12.08 -30.31
C PRO A 120 9.03 11.57 -30.25
N GLN A 121 9.92 12.32 -29.60
CA GLN A 121 11.35 12.00 -29.54
C GLN A 121 11.63 10.81 -28.61
N GLU A 122 10.92 10.73 -27.49
CA GLU A 122 11.04 9.64 -26.53
C GLU A 122 10.45 8.33 -27.07
N LEU A 123 9.31 8.39 -27.77
CA LEU A 123 8.73 7.25 -28.48
C LEU A 123 9.69 6.69 -29.54
N GLU A 124 10.32 7.57 -30.31
CA GLU A 124 11.31 7.15 -31.31
C GLU A 124 12.56 6.54 -30.66
N ARG A 125 13.00 7.08 -29.51
CA ARG A 125 14.10 6.52 -28.72
C ARG A 125 13.76 5.11 -28.23
N GLN A 126 12.59 4.91 -27.63
CA GLN A 126 12.14 3.61 -27.15
C GLN A 126 12.00 2.60 -28.30
N ARG A 127 11.48 3.02 -29.45
CA ARG A 127 11.40 2.16 -30.63
C ARG A 127 12.79 1.72 -31.10
N LYS A 128 13.75 2.65 -31.20
CA LYS A 128 15.14 2.33 -31.57
C LYS A 128 15.79 1.39 -30.56
N GLU A 129 15.53 1.56 -29.27
CA GLU A 129 16.06 0.71 -28.22
C GLU A 129 15.45 -0.70 -28.26
N GLN A 130 14.14 -0.83 -28.48
CA GLN A 130 13.49 -2.11 -28.69
C GLN A 130 13.98 -2.82 -29.95
N GLU A 131 14.19 -2.09 -31.05
CA GLU A 131 14.77 -2.66 -32.28
C GLU A 131 16.21 -3.14 -32.05
N LYS A 132 17.04 -2.38 -31.31
CA LYS A 132 18.38 -2.81 -30.90
C LYS A 132 18.36 -4.02 -29.99
N ALA A 133 17.48 -4.05 -28.99
CA ALA A 133 17.33 -5.16 -28.06
C ALA A 133 16.87 -6.43 -28.79
N LYS A 134 15.90 -6.31 -29.72
CA LYS A 134 15.49 -7.41 -30.59
C LYS A 134 16.64 -7.92 -31.45
N LEU A 135 17.46 -7.03 -32.01
CA LEU A 135 18.61 -7.41 -32.80
C LEU A 135 19.66 -8.13 -31.92
N GLN A 136 19.96 -7.62 -30.73
CA GLN A 136 20.91 -8.22 -29.80
C GLN A 136 20.45 -9.57 -29.26
N ALA A 137 19.14 -9.74 -29.01
CA ALA A 137 18.55 -11.01 -28.60
C ALA A 137 18.65 -12.11 -29.67
N MET A 138 18.91 -11.75 -30.94
CA MET A 138 19.16 -12.74 -31.98
C MET A 138 20.58 -13.32 -31.87
N PRO A 139 20.77 -14.61 -32.20
CA PRO A 139 22.09 -15.21 -32.33
C PRO A 139 22.97 -14.49 -33.38
N ASP A 140 24.29 -14.57 -33.20
CA ASP A 140 25.27 -13.81 -34.01
C ASP A 140 25.13 -14.04 -35.52
N TRP A 141 24.92 -15.29 -35.94
CA TRP A 141 24.75 -15.62 -37.37
C TRP A 141 23.53 -14.92 -37.99
N LYS A 142 22.44 -14.76 -37.21
CA LYS A 142 21.21 -14.10 -37.64
C LYS A 142 21.36 -12.59 -37.64
N ARG A 143 22.04 -12.01 -36.64
CA ARG A 143 22.44 -10.58 -36.65
C ARG A 143 23.27 -10.24 -37.87
N ASN A 144 24.30 -11.03 -38.16
CA ASN A 144 25.20 -10.82 -39.30
C ASN A 144 24.46 -10.91 -40.64
N LEU A 145 23.54 -11.86 -40.78
CA LEU A 145 22.70 -11.99 -41.97
C LEU A 145 21.80 -10.77 -42.18
N VAL A 146 21.13 -10.29 -41.12
CA VAL A 146 20.28 -9.08 -41.17
C VAL A 146 21.12 -7.84 -41.52
N THR A 147 22.28 -7.66 -40.88
CA THR A 147 23.15 -6.51 -41.15
C THR A 147 23.72 -6.50 -42.57
N LYS A 148 23.96 -7.67 -43.17
CA LYS A 148 24.39 -7.79 -44.57
C LYS A 148 23.24 -7.44 -45.51
N LYS A 149 22.05 -8.00 -45.25
CA LYS A 149 20.85 -7.78 -46.08
C LYS A 149 20.32 -6.33 -46.08
N CYS A 150 20.64 -5.54 -45.05
CA CYS A 150 20.24 -4.14 -44.96
C CYS A 150 21.31 -3.16 -45.48
N LYS A 151 22.48 -3.63 -45.94
CA LYS A 151 23.55 -2.79 -46.51
C LYS A 151 23.58 -2.77 -48.04
N ASP A 152 22.85 -3.69 -48.69
CA ASP A 152 22.55 -3.70 -50.12
C ASP A 152 21.22 -2.95 -50.39
#